data_AF-A0A0J6ILL8-F1
#
_entry.id   AF-A0A0J6ILL8-F1
#
_cell.length_a   1.000
_cell.length_b   1.000
_cell.length_c   1.000
_cell.angle_alpha   90.00
_cell.angle_beta   90.00
_cell.angle_gamma   90.00
#
_symmetry.space_group_name_H-M   'P 1'
#
loop_
_entity.id
_entity.type
_entity.pdbx_description
1 polymer ?
#
loop_
_entity_poly.entity_id
_entity_poly.type
_entity_poly.pdbx_seq_one_letter_code
_entity_poly.pdbx_strand_id
1 'polypeptide(L)'
;MALYKDVMGTLVRVLAADNIDNSTKQSWQKLIDAELRSGGQGAGISVRDKFDYDCCLYALLHRELAPAHWDVLVAKYSTHKANKVAAIGRLISRIASPAPQLFIYKAVTAWAIPKLKGVQSGKRSTDMIVLPAEFYDMNTWDLEASPERTRHRWRLGIHKRLEALEEAAVIHATEIFDREEIFIDAA
;
A
#
# COMPACT_ATOMS: atom_id res chain seq x y z
N MET A 1 7.24 -26.16 1.37
CA MET A 1 7.38 -25.39 2.63
C MET A 1 6.80 -24.01 2.35
N ALA A 2 5.64 -23.65 2.91
CA ALA A 2 4.92 -22.45 2.46
C ALA A 2 5.04 -21.28 3.44
N LEU A 3 5.33 -20.09 2.90
CA LEU A 3 5.74 -18.90 3.68
C LEU A 3 4.58 -17.92 3.96
N TYR A 4 3.53 -17.92 3.13
CA TYR A 4 2.41 -16.96 3.16
C TYR A 4 1.03 -17.63 3.10
N LYS A 5 -0.01 -16.92 3.60
CA LYS A 5 -1.39 -17.45 3.75
C LYS A 5 -2.41 -16.86 2.77
N ASP A 6 -2.27 -15.60 2.39
CA ASP A 6 -3.19 -14.90 1.49
C ASP A 6 -2.49 -13.76 0.73
N VAL A 7 -3.01 -13.44 -0.46
CA VAL A 7 -2.43 -12.44 -1.38
C VAL A 7 -2.35 -11.06 -0.73
N MET A 8 -3.44 -10.59 -0.14
CA MET A 8 -3.53 -9.22 0.38
C MET A 8 -2.62 -9.02 1.60
N GLY A 9 -2.60 -9.98 2.53
CA GLY A 9 -1.69 -9.99 3.66
C GLY A 9 -0.23 -9.99 3.22
N THR A 10 0.09 -10.73 2.16
CA THR A 10 1.43 -10.77 1.56
C THR A 10 1.80 -9.44 0.91
N LEU A 11 0.92 -8.88 0.06
CA LEU A 11 1.12 -7.57 -0.56
C LEU A 11 1.38 -6.47 0.46
N VAL A 12 0.53 -6.37 1.50
CA VAL A 12 0.67 -5.33 2.54
C VAL A 12 1.98 -5.50 3.31
N ARG A 13 2.38 -6.75 3.60
CA ARG A 13 3.63 -7.06 4.29
C ARG A 13 4.85 -6.71 3.44
N VAL A 14 4.86 -7.13 2.17
CA VAL A 14 5.94 -6.87 1.22
C VAL A 14 6.13 -5.38 0.99
N LEU A 15 5.03 -4.62 0.81
CA LEU A 15 5.07 -3.17 0.66
C LEU A 15 5.48 -2.42 1.95
N ALA A 16 5.47 -3.09 3.09
CA ALA A 16 5.99 -2.58 4.36
C ALA A 16 7.46 -2.96 4.60
N ALA A 17 8.04 -3.91 3.86
CA ALA A 17 9.44 -4.32 4.02
C ALA A 17 10.44 -3.23 3.61
N ASP A 18 10.04 -2.34 2.69
CA ASP A 18 10.79 -1.17 2.22
C ASP A 18 11.03 -0.09 3.31
N ASN A 19 10.34 -0.19 4.45
CA ASN A 19 10.38 0.82 5.51
C ASN A 19 11.50 0.67 6.53
N ILE A 20 12.29 -0.40 6.46
CA ILE A 20 13.32 -0.66 7.46
C ILE A 20 14.62 -0.02 6.99
N ASP A 21 14.83 1.22 7.44
CA ASP A 21 16.14 1.85 7.32
C ASP A 21 17.21 1.01 8.06
N ASN A 22 18.46 1.26 7.69
CA ASN A 22 19.66 0.65 8.25
C ASN A 22 19.76 0.72 9.79
N SER A 23 18.95 1.53 10.49
CA SER A 23 18.96 1.66 11.96
C SER A 23 18.37 0.46 12.70
N THR A 24 17.56 -0.36 12.02
CA THR A 24 16.95 -1.55 12.62
C THR A 24 17.88 -2.77 12.56
N LYS A 25 19.02 -2.67 11.87
CA LYS A 25 20.04 -3.73 11.82
C LYS A 25 20.54 -4.11 13.22
N GLN A 26 20.67 -3.13 14.13
CA GLN A 26 21.10 -3.38 15.52
C GLN A 26 20.02 -4.06 16.37
N SER A 27 18.74 -3.81 16.11
CA SER A 27 17.62 -4.39 16.87
C SER A 27 17.44 -5.87 16.53
N TRP A 28 17.50 -6.21 15.24
CA TRP A 28 17.39 -7.58 14.77
C TRP A 28 18.68 -8.38 15.03
N GLN A 29 19.86 -7.76 14.99
CA GLN A 29 21.11 -8.40 15.45
C GLN A 29 21.00 -8.90 16.90
N LYS A 30 20.40 -8.11 17.81
CA LYS A 30 20.14 -8.54 19.19
C LYS A 30 19.16 -9.71 19.29
N LEU A 31 18.19 -9.79 18.38
CA LEU A 31 17.21 -10.89 18.33
C LEU A 31 17.83 -12.16 17.72
N ILE A 32 18.66 -12.04 16.69
CA ILE A 32 19.46 -13.14 16.11
C ILE A 32 20.42 -13.71 17.16
N ASP A 33 21.13 -12.83 17.87
CA ASP A 33 22.02 -13.19 18.96
C ASP A 33 21.28 -13.87 20.13
N ALA A 34 20.01 -13.53 20.37
CA ALA A 34 19.18 -14.17 21.37
C ALA A 34 18.65 -15.54 20.91
N GLU A 35 18.31 -15.68 19.63
CA GLU A 35 17.80 -16.92 19.03
C GLU A 35 18.90 -17.98 18.83
N LEU A 36 20.10 -17.56 18.41
CA LEU A 36 21.30 -18.41 18.34
C LEU A 36 21.68 -18.97 19.73
N ARG A 37 21.41 -18.20 20.79
CA ARG A 37 21.60 -18.62 22.19
C ARG A 37 20.48 -19.51 22.71
N SER A 38 19.28 -19.46 22.10
CA SER A 38 18.08 -20.12 22.65
C SER A 38 17.77 -21.49 22.05
N GLY A 39 18.52 -21.98 21.05
CA GLY A 39 18.46 -23.39 20.61
C GLY A 39 17.05 -23.92 20.34
N GLY A 40 16.17 -23.11 19.74
CA GLY A 40 14.74 -23.41 19.60
C GLY A 40 14.43 -24.29 18.38
N GLN A 41 14.08 -25.54 18.63
CA GLN A 41 13.48 -26.45 17.66
C GLN A 41 12.10 -25.96 17.22
N GLY A 42 11.98 -25.57 15.94
CA GLY A 42 10.71 -25.32 15.25
C GLY A 42 10.98 -25.12 13.76
N ALA A 43 10.63 -26.10 12.94
CA ALA A 43 10.84 -26.10 11.49
C ALA A 43 9.92 -25.09 10.76
N GLY A 44 10.26 -23.80 10.84
CA GLY A 44 9.66 -22.72 10.07
C GLY A 44 10.71 -21.63 9.86
N ILE A 45 10.81 -21.12 8.64
CA ILE A 45 11.72 -20.02 8.24
C ILE A 45 11.89 -18.98 9.37
N SER A 46 13.13 -18.60 9.66
CA SER A 46 13.40 -17.61 10.72
C SER A 46 12.74 -16.27 10.39
N VAL A 47 12.49 -15.44 11.41
CA VAL A 47 11.92 -14.09 11.20
C VAL A 47 12.79 -13.28 10.22
N ARG A 48 14.11 -13.50 10.25
CA ARG A 48 15.07 -12.90 9.32
C ARG A 48 14.88 -13.40 7.90
N ASP A 49 14.87 -14.71 7.68
CA ASP A 49 14.76 -15.25 6.32
C ASP A 49 13.42 -14.80 5.71
N LYS A 50 12.34 -14.75 6.49
CA LYS A 50 11.05 -14.24 6.02
C LYS A 50 11.11 -12.77 5.58
N PHE A 51 11.84 -11.94 6.31
CA PHE A 51 12.05 -10.54 5.96
C PHE A 51 12.92 -10.38 4.70
N ASP A 52 13.99 -11.17 4.58
CA ASP A 52 14.83 -11.19 3.37
C ASP A 52 13.99 -11.62 2.15
N TYR A 53 13.10 -12.61 2.31
CA TYR A 53 12.10 -12.99 1.31
C TYR A 53 11.13 -11.84 0.98
N ASP A 54 10.60 -11.13 1.99
CA ASP A 54 9.72 -9.97 1.76
C ASP A 54 10.43 -8.88 0.92
N CYS A 55 11.73 -8.64 1.18
CA CYS A 55 12.54 -7.69 0.41
C CYS A 55 12.78 -8.15 -1.03
N CYS A 56 13.09 -9.43 -1.23
CA CYS A 56 13.22 -10.00 -2.57
C CYS A 56 11.91 -9.90 -3.35
N LEU A 57 10.79 -10.20 -2.70
CA LEU A 57 9.47 -10.13 -3.32
C LEU A 57 9.07 -8.68 -3.64
N TYR A 58 9.46 -7.71 -2.81
CA TYR A 58 9.29 -6.29 -3.12
C TYR A 58 10.04 -5.91 -4.39
N ALA A 59 11.32 -6.28 -4.50
CA ALA A 59 12.14 -5.99 -5.67
C ALA A 59 11.58 -6.67 -6.93
N LEU A 60 11.09 -7.91 -6.80
CA LEU A 60 10.45 -8.64 -7.88
C LEU A 60 9.17 -7.94 -8.34
N LEU A 61 8.25 -7.62 -7.43
CA LEU A 61 7.01 -6.92 -7.76
C LEU A 61 7.29 -5.56 -8.42
N HIS A 62 8.25 -4.79 -7.91
CA HIS A 62 8.62 -3.50 -8.51
C HIS A 62 9.17 -3.65 -9.93
N ARG A 63 9.86 -4.75 -10.23
CA ARG A 63 10.43 -5.03 -11.55
C ARG A 63 9.40 -5.54 -12.55
N GLU A 64 8.52 -6.43 -12.12
CA GLU A 64 7.59 -7.17 -13.01
C GLU A 64 6.26 -6.42 -13.21
N LEU A 65 5.78 -5.69 -12.20
CA LEU A 65 4.53 -4.95 -12.33
C LEU A 65 4.70 -3.76 -13.28
N ALA A 66 3.68 -3.53 -14.11
CA ALA A 66 3.59 -2.30 -14.88
C ALA A 66 3.64 -1.07 -13.94
N PRO A 67 4.24 0.06 -14.35
CA PRO A 67 4.35 1.24 -13.49
C PRO A 67 3.03 1.73 -12.90
N ALA A 68 1.91 1.56 -13.62
CA ALA A 68 0.58 1.88 -13.12
C ALA A 68 0.08 0.94 -12.03
N HIS A 69 0.38 -0.36 -12.13
CA HIS A 69 0.05 -1.34 -11.12
C HIS A 69 0.89 -1.13 -9.86
N TRP A 70 2.18 -0.85 -10.02
CA TRP A 70 3.04 -0.52 -8.89
C TRP A 70 2.55 0.73 -8.13
N ASP A 71 2.28 1.82 -8.86
CA ASP A 71 1.86 3.08 -8.26
C ASP A 71 0.53 2.96 -7.52
N VAL A 72 -0.45 2.21 -8.05
CA VAL A 72 -1.75 2.03 -7.38
C VAL A 72 -1.61 1.24 -6.08
N LEU A 73 -0.79 0.18 -6.07
CA LEU A 73 -0.55 -0.64 -4.89
C LEU A 73 0.22 0.12 -3.81
N VAL A 74 1.29 0.84 -4.19
CA VAL A 74 2.06 1.67 -3.27
C VAL A 74 1.19 2.79 -2.69
N ALA A 75 0.41 3.49 -3.54
CA ALA A 75 -0.49 4.54 -3.06
C ALA A 75 -1.51 4.01 -2.05
N LYS A 76 -2.06 2.81 -2.28
CA LYS A 76 -3.09 2.23 -1.41
C LYS A 76 -2.53 1.62 -0.13
N TYR A 77 -1.47 0.84 -0.24
CA TYR A 77 -1.05 -0.09 0.83
C TYR A 77 0.30 0.21 1.46
N SER A 78 1.16 1.03 0.83
CA SER A 78 2.46 1.34 1.42
C SER A 78 2.32 2.06 2.77
N THR A 79 3.21 1.70 3.68
CA THR A 79 3.41 2.36 4.97
C THR A 79 4.51 3.42 4.90
N HIS A 80 5.29 3.50 3.82
CA HIS A 80 6.32 4.53 3.63
C HIS A 80 5.68 5.83 3.17
N LYS A 81 5.74 6.89 3.99
CA LYS A 81 5.04 8.14 3.69
C LYS A 81 5.47 8.77 2.35
N ALA A 82 6.77 8.88 2.11
CA ALA A 82 7.29 9.49 0.88
C ALA A 82 6.89 8.68 -0.37
N ASN A 83 7.09 7.36 -0.38
CA ASN A 83 6.72 6.51 -1.51
C ASN A 83 5.21 6.53 -1.77
N LYS A 84 4.39 6.49 -0.71
CA LYS A 84 2.92 6.63 -0.84
C LYS A 84 2.53 7.96 -1.48
N VAL A 85 3.07 9.08 -1.00
CA VAL A 85 2.80 10.42 -1.57
C VAL A 85 3.28 10.54 -3.01
N ALA A 86 4.48 10.04 -3.33
CA ALA A 86 5.03 10.05 -4.68
C ALA A 86 4.18 9.22 -5.64
N ALA A 87 3.72 8.04 -5.20
CA ALA A 87 2.83 7.18 -5.97
C ALA A 87 1.46 7.85 -6.22
N ILE A 88 0.87 8.48 -5.19
CA ILE A 88 -0.36 9.29 -5.34
C ILE A 88 -0.16 10.38 -6.41
N GLY A 89 0.96 11.10 -6.38
CA GLY A 89 1.30 12.12 -7.38
C GLY A 89 1.36 11.56 -8.81
N ARG A 90 1.96 10.39 -9.01
CA ARG A 90 2.02 9.70 -10.31
C ARG A 90 0.66 9.17 -10.77
N LEU A 91 -0.22 8.77 -9.85
CA LEU A 91 -1.59 8.40 -10.20
C LEU A 91 -2.40 9.63 -10.65
N ILE A 92 -2.28 10.75 -9.95
CA ILE A 92 -3.02 11.99 -10.28
C ILE A 92 -2.76 12.42 -11.72
N SER A 93 -1.52 12.31 -12.22
CA SER A 93 -1.20 12.67 -13.61
C SER A 93 -1.75 11.69 -14.66
N ARG A 94 -2.19 10.50 -14.26
CA ARG A 94 -2.76 9.46 -15.14
C ARG A 94 -4.28 9.47 -15.19
N ILE A 95 -4.95 10.18 -14.27
CA ILE A 95 -6.40 10.19 -14.19
C ILE A 95 -7.00 11.16 -15.19
N ALA A 96 -7.65 10.61 -16.22
CA ALA A 96 -8.50 11.37 -17.13
C ALA A 96 -9.90 11.58 -16.51
N SER A 97 -10.24 12.84 -16.25
CA SER A 97 -11.54 13.25 -15.69
C SER A 97 -11.89 14.65 -16.20
N PRO A 98 -13.19 14.98 -16.40
CA PRO A 98 -13.63 16.34 -16.68
C PRO A 98 -13.58 17.27 -15.44
N ALA A 99 -13.23 16.74 -14.26
CA ALA A 99 -13.13 17.51 -13.04
C ALA A 99 -11.90 18.44 -13.04
N PRO A 100 -11.94 19.59 -12.34
CA PRO A 100 -10.78 20.44 -12.16
C PRO A 100 -9.61 19.71 -11.48
N GLN A 101 -8.38 20.18 -11.71
CA GLN A 101 -7.16 19.50 -11.21
C GLN A 101 -7.14 19.35 -9.68
N LEU A 102 -7.61 20.35 -8.94
CA LEU A 102 -7.71 20.28 -7.48
C LEU A 102 -8.65 19.15 -7.05
N PHE A 103 -9.77 18.97 -7.77
CA PHE A 103 -10.73 17.92 -7.48
C PHE A 103 -10.13 16.54 -7.73
N ILE A 104 -9.39 16.36 -8.82
CA ILE A 104 -8.67 15.12 -9.12
C ILE A 104 -7.66 14.82 -8.01
N TYR A 105 -6.82 15.81 -7.65
CA TYR A 105 -5.84 15.69 -6.58
C TYR A 105 -6.49 15.23 -5.26
N LYS A 106 -7.56 15.90 -4.83
CA LYS A 106 -8.25 15.60 -3.56
C LYS A 106 -8.93 14.22 -3.61
N ALA A 107 -9.59 13.89 -4.71
CA ALA A 107 -10.29 12.61 -4.87
C ALA A 107 -9.32 11.41 -4.85
N VAL A 108 -8.23 11.47 -5.61
CA VAL A 108 -7.21 10.40 -5.64
C VAL A 108 -6.57 10.24 -4.27
N THR A 109 -6.21 11.36 -3.62
CA THR A 109 -5.58 11.35 -2.30
C THR A 109 -6.52 10.78 -1.23
N ALA A 110 -7.79 11.16 -1.23
CA ALA A 110 -8.79 10.66 -0.28
C ALA A 110 -9.15 9.18 -0.50
N TRP A 111 -9.06 8.69 -1.74
CA TRP A 111 -9.20 7.26 -2.05
C TRP A 111 -8.02 6.42 -1.55
N ALA A 112 -6.79 6.95 -1.67
CA ALA A 112 -5.56 6.29 -1.25
C ALA A 112 -5.37 6.32 0.28
N ILE A 113 -5.84 7.38 0.93
CA ILE A 113 -5.77 7.59 2.38
C ILE A 113 -7.21 7.79 2.88
N PRO A 114 -7.94 6.70 3.19
CA PRO A 114 -9.32 6.79 3.65
C PRO A 114 -9.41 7.29 5.10
N LYS A 115 -10.54 7.92 5.44
CA LYS A 115 -10.82 8.39 6.80
C LYS A 115 -10.87 7.22 7.76
N LEU A 116 -9.94 7.19 8.72
CA LEU A 116 -9.93 6.18 9.78
C LEU A 116 -11.13 6.39 10.71
N LYS A 117 -11.98 5.36 10.84
CA LYS A 117 -13.11 5.38 11.77
C LYS A 117 -12.57 5.23 13.21
N GLY A 118 -12.96 6.12 14.11
CA GLY A 118 -12.63 6.02 15.54
C GLY A 118 -11.25 6.52 15.97
N VAL A 119 -10.46 7.12 15.06
CA VAL A 119 -9.15 7.67 15.41
C VAL A 119 -9.29 9.14 15.79
N GLN A 120 -9.17 9.41 17.10
CA GLN A 120 -8.79 10.73 17.60
C GLN A 120 -7.37 11.01 17.09
N SER A 121 -7.21 12.08 16.30
CA SER A 121 -5.89 12.52 15.81
C SER A 121 -4.90 12.56 16.98
N GLY A 122 -3.82 11.78 16.91
CA GLY A 122 -2.72 11.84 17.90
C GLY A 122 -2.56 10.68 18.90
N LYS A 123 -3.32 9.57 18.83
CA LYS A 123 -3.23 8.47 19.82
C LYS A 123 -2.62 7.13 19.36
N ARG A 124 -1.90 7.07 18.24
CA ARG A 124 -1.02 5.92 17.94
C ARG A 124 0.35 6.35 17.43
N SER A 125 1.35 5.63 17.92
CA SER A 125 2.74 5.58 17.45
C SER A 125 2.90 4.93 16.06
N THR A 126 1.83 4.81 15.27
CA THR A 126 1.89 4.21 13.93
C THR A 126 2.24 5.30 12.93
N ASP A 127 3.36 5.12 12.24
CA ASP A 127 3.94 6.03 11.24
C ASP A 127 3.11 6.14 9.93
N MET A 128 1.77 6.13 10.04
CA MET A 128 0.85 6.22 8.89
C MET A 128 0.45 7.65 8.61
N ILE A 129 0.22 7.97 7.33
CA ILE A 129 -0.36 9.27 6.94
C ILE A 129 -1.83 9.33 7.37
N VAL A 130 -2.19 10.38 8.10
CA VAL A 130 -3.58 10.69 8.46
C VAL A 130 -3.90 12.09 7.95
N LEU A 131 -4.94 12.20 7.13
CA LEU A 131 -5.40 13.48 6.61
C LEU A 131 -6.38 14.15 7.60
N PRO A 132 -6.37 15.49 7.71
CA PRO A 132 -7.38 16.23 8.47
C PRO A 132 -8.81 15.91 8.00
N ALA A 133 -9.79 16.04 8.91
CA ALA A 133 -11.19 15.72 8.60
C ALA A 133 -11.77 16.60 7.47
N GLU A 134 -11.38 17.87 7.43
CA GLU A 134 -11.71 18.85 6.38
C GLU A 134 -11.23 18.43 4.99
N PHE A 135 -10.18 17.61 4.88
CA PHE A 135 -9.69 17.13 3.60
C PHE A 135 -10.75 16.29 2.87
N TYR A 136 -11.63 15.62 3.61
CA TYR A 136 -12.70 14.79 3.06
C TYR A 136 -13.98 15.58 2.74
N ASP A 137 -14.04 16.88 3.05
CA ASP A 137 -15.17 17.73 2.67
C ASP A 137 -15.06 18.11 1.19
N MET A 138 -15.88 17.46 0.36
CA MET A 138 -15.93 17.66 -1.08
C MET A 138 -16.33 19.09 -1.47
N ASN A 139 -16.92 19.88 -0.55
CA ASN A 139 -17.21 21.28 -0.79
C ASN A 139 -15.95 22.13 -1.00
N THR A 140 -14.81 21.68 -0.47
CA THR A 140 -13.52 22.37 -0.58
C THR A 140 -12.71 21.95 -1.80
N TRP A 141 -13.19 20.98 -2.57
CA TRP A 141 -12.43 20.37 -3.68
C TRP A 141 -12.61 21.09 -5.01
N ASP A 142 -13.64 21.94 -5.10
CA ASP A 142 -14.01 22.67 -6.30
C ASP A 142 -14.30 24.13 -5.96
N LEU A 143 -13.44 25.03 -6.45
CA LEU A 143 -13.55 26.47 -6.22
C LEU A 143 -14.67 27.11 -7.05
N GLU A 144 -15.08 26.48 -8.15
CA GLU A 144 -16.15 26.96 -9.02
C GLU A 144 -17.55 26.56 -8.51
N ALA A 145 -17.59 25.80 -7.40
CA ALA A 145 -18.82 25.36 -6.74
C ALA A 145 -19.80 24.67 -7.70
N SER A 146 -19.30 23.75 -8.54
CA SER A 146 -20.14 22.94 -9.43
C SER A 146 -21.26 22.23 -8.65
N PRO A 147 -22.41 21.95 -9.29
CA PRO A 147 -23.52 21.26 -8.65
C PRO A 147 -23.06 19.99 -7.92
N GLU A 148 -23.61 19.74 -6.73
CA GLU A 148 -23.21 18.62 -5.89
C GLU A 148 -23.26 17.27 -6.64
N ARG A 149 -24.31 17.07 -7.44
CA ARG A 149 -24.47 15.88 -8.30
C ARG A 149 -23.28 15.68 -9.26
N THR A 150 -22.75 16.77 -9.81
CA THR A 150 -21.59 16.75 -10.72
C THR A 150 -20.33 16.34 -9.96
N ARG A 151 -20.08 16.92 -8.78
CA ARG A 151 -18.95 16.57 -7.93
C ARG A 151 -18.99 15.10 -7.49
N HIS A 152 -20.15 14.59 -7.08
CA HIS A 152 -20.32 13.16 -6.78
C HIS A 152 -20.04 12.27 -7.98
N ARG A 153 -20.55 12.64 -9.17
CA ARG A 153 -20.30 11.90 -10.42
C ARG A 153 -18.81 11.85 -10.75
N TRP A 154 -18.11 12.98 -10.63
CA TRP A 154 -16.66 13.03 -10.84
C TRP A 154 -15.92 12.14 -9.85
N ARG A 155 -16.22 12.24 -8.56
CA ARG A 155 -15.58 11.41 -7.53
C ARG A 155 -15.80 9.92 -7.81
N LEU A 156 -17.03 9.53 -8.08
CA LEU A 156 -17.36 8.13 -8.40
C LEU A 156 -16.62 7.65 -9.66
N GLY A 157 -16.55 8.47 -10.71
CA GLY A 157 -15.83 8.13 -11.93
C GLY A 157 -14.33 7.95 -11.69
N ILE A 158 -13.72 8.81 -10.88
CA ILE A 158 -12.30 8.69 -10.49
C ILE A 158 -12.07 7.43 -9.66
N HIS A 159 -12.89 7.21 -8.63
CA HIS A 159 -12.77 6.03 -7.76
C HIS A 159 -12.93 4.74 -8.54
N LYS A 160 -13.94 4.64 -9.42
CA LYS A 160 -14.15 3.45 -10.25
C LYS A 160 -12.93 3.13 -11.13
N ARG A 161 -12.25 4.14 -11.66
CA ARG A 161 -11.02 3.95 -12.43
C ARG A 161 -9.87 3.45 -11.56
N LEU A 162 -9.72 4.02 -10.37
CA LEU A 162 -8.68 3.60 -9.42
C LEU A 162 -8.92 2.18 -8.89
N GLU A 163 -10.16 1.84 -8.59
CA GLU A 163 -10.57 0.49 -8.15
C GLU A 163 -10.34 -0.54 -9.26
N ALA A 164 -10.67 -0.25 -10.51
CA ALA A 164 -10.37 -1.14 -11.63
C ALA A 164 -8.85 -1.32 -11.85
N LEU A 165 -8.06 -0.26 -11.66
CA LEU A 165 -6.60 -0.33 -11.74
C LEU A 165 -6.00 -1.13 -10.58
N GLU A 166 -6.53 -0.94 -9.37
CA GLU A 166 -6.17 -1.69 -8.17
C GLU A 166 -6.46 -3.19 -8.36
N GLU A 167 -7.66 -3.53 -8.84
CA GLU A 167 -8.07 -4.91 -9.12
C GLU A 167 -7.12 -5.57 -10.12
N ALA A 168 -6.85 -4.92 -11.25
CA ALA A 168 -5.89 -5.41 -12.25
C ALA A 168 -4.47 -5.57 -11.68
N ALA A 169 -4.06 -4.66 -10.79
CA ALA A 169 -2.76 -4.73 -10.14
C ALA A 169 -2.66 -5.90 -9.15
N VAL A 170 -3.72 -6.17 -8.39
CA VAL A 170 -3.80 -7.31 -7.47
C VAL A 170 -3.81 -8.63 -8.25
N ILE A 171 -4.54 -8.71 -9.37
CA ILE A 171 -4.51 -9.89 -10.25
C ILE A 171 -3.07 -10.14 -10.75
N HIS A 172 -2.41 -9.13 -11.31
CA HIS A 172 -1.04 -9.28 -11.82
C HIS A 172 -0.04 -9.64 -10.71
N ALA A 173 -0.19 -9.09 -9.51
CA ALA A 173 0.63 -9.50 -8.36
C ALA A 173 0.36 -10.95 -7.95
N THR A 174 -0.89 -11.41 -8.04
CA THR A 174 -1.27 -12.80 -7.75
C THR A 174 -0.62 -13.75 -8.75
N GLU A 175 -0.66 -13.43 -10.05
CA GLU A 175 0.02 -14.22 -11.09
C GLU A 175 1.54 -14.33 -10.84
N ILE A 176 2.18 -13.23 -10.38
CA ILE A 176 3.59 -13.25 -9.99
C ILE A 176 3.78 -14.19 -8.80
N PHE A 177 2.95 -14.10 -7.77
CA PHE A 177 3.05 -14.93 -6.58
C PHE A 177 2.83 -16.42 -6.86
N ASP A 178 1.87 -16.75 -7.72
CA ASP A 178 1.58 -18.13 -8.14
C ASP A 178 2.74 -18.71 -8.93
N ARG A 179 3.36 -17.92 -9.83
CA ARG A 179 4.57 -18.31 -10.57
C ARG A 179 5.77 -18.57 -9.66
N GLU A 180 5.87 -17.83 -8.56
CA GLU A 180 6.92 -18.00 -7.54
C GLU A 180 6.56 -19.06 -6.49
N GLU A 181 5.40 -19.73 -6.62
CA GLU A 181 4.91 -20.80 -5.73
C GLU A 181 4.96 -20.44 -4.24
N ILE A 182 4.67 -19.18 -3.90
CA ILE A 182 4.85 -18.68 -2.51
C ILE A 182 3.70 -19.05 -1.57
N PHE A 183 2.56 -19.47 -2.11
CA PHE A 183 1.35 -19.86 -1.38
C PHE A 183 1.23 -21.38 -1.20
N ILE A 184 0.40 -21.78 -0.23
CA ILE A 184 0.01 -23.19 -0.05
C ILE A 184 -0.99 -23.53 -1.16
N ASP A 185 -0.74 -24.58 -1.95
CA ASP A 185 -1.82 -25.29 -2.64
C ASP A 185 -2.81 -25.75 -1.57
N ALA A 186 -4.01 -25.15 -1.56
CA ALA A 186 -5.11 -25.62 -0.74
C ALA A 186 -5.53 -26.99 -1.27
N ALA A 187 -4.88 -28.04 -0.77
CA ALA A 187 -5.31 -29.42 -0.89
C ALA A 187 -6.58 -29.65 -0.05
#